data_AF-A0AAP0JDF3-F1
#
_entry.id   AF-A0AAP0JDF3-F1
#
_cell.length_a   1.000
_cell.length_b   1.000
_cell.length_c   1.000
_cell.angle_alpha   90.00
_cell.angle_beta   90.00
_cell.angle_gamma   90.00
#
_symmetry.space_group_name_H-M   'P 1'
#
loop_
_entity.id
_entity.type
_entity.pdbx_description
1 polymer ?
#
loop_
_entity_poly.entity_id
_entity_poly.type
_entity_poly.pdbx_seq_one_letter_code
_entity_poly.pdbx_strand_id
1 'polypeptide(L)'
;MPLVRFEVRNEYGLGAAELFGGPKKYDSKDVLEGVAVAGMVGVLRQLGDLAELAAEVFQDLQEQVMAAADRSHKMMVRIQQMEETLPTVEKVVLSQKCHVYFAYTAGIRSGAEMAMYLTGPGIDWHANVQPRENHLVHSDTPNFIFESYEKCRGPPRLELLDKFDPSGPGACLKKYSDPSIFKNALTRTNPQNAEKAQGKGMLKMSRKKGRDRDV
;
A
#
# COMPACT_ATOMS: atom_id res chain seq x y z
N MET A 1 -5.90 -2.90 19.61
CA MET A 1 -5.71 -4.23 18.99
C MET A 1 -6.92 -5.06 19.36
N PRO A 2 -7.73 -5.57 18.42
CA PRO A 2 -8.71 -6.55 18.81
C PRO A 2 -7.90 -7.79 19.14
N LEU A 3 -7.73 -8.07 20.43
CA LEU A 3 -7.51 -9.42 20.89
C LEU A 3 -8.74 -10.19 20.43
N VAL A 4 -8.70 -10.69 19.19
CA VAL A 4 -9.59 -11.75 18.78
C VAL A 4 -9.33 -12.81 19.83
N ARG A 5 -10.29 -12.95 20.76
CA ARG A 5 -10.41 -14.17 21.54
C ARG A 5 -10.38 -15.24 20.48
N PHE A 6 -9.24 -15.90 20.30
CA PHE A 6 -9.26 -17.28 19.86
C PHE A 6 -10.26 -17.88 20.84
N GLU A 7 -11.49 -18.14 20.36
CA GLU A 7 -12.33 -19.11 21.02
C GLU A 7 -11.42 -20.31 21.14
N VAL A 8 -10.93 -20.56 22.35
CA VAL A 8 -10.17 -21.75 22.61
C VAL A 8 -11.13 -22.84 22.20
N ARG A 9 -10.86 -23.46 21.04
CA ARG A 9 -11.73 -24.48 20.46
C ARG A 9 -11.99 -25.46 21.57
N ASN A 10 -13.21 -25.43 22.09
CA ASN A 10 -13.72 -26.16 23.25
C ASN A 10 -12.64 -26.94 24.02
N GLU A 11 -11.99 -26.30 25.01
CA GLU A 11 -10.90 -26.89 25.83
C GLU A 11 -11.23 -28.28 26.35
N TYR A 12 -12.51 -28.49 26.66
CA TYR A 12 -13.08 -29.74 27.15
C TYR A 12 -12.88 -30.95 26.21
N GLY A 13 -12.60 -30.71 24.91
CA GLY A 13 -12.34 -31.77 23.93
C GLY A 13 -10.86 -32.15 23.76
N LEU A 14 -9.92 -31.39 24.33
CA LEU A 14 -8.48 -31.54 24.03
C LEU A 14 -7.75 -32.56 24.92
N GLY A 15 -8.27 -32.84 26.11
CA GLY A 15 -7.68 -33.83 27.03
C GLY A 15 -8.41 -35.18 26.94
N ALA A 16 -9.60 -35.23 27.53
CA ALA A 16 -10.42 -36.44 27.62
C ALA A 16 -11.88 -36.12 27.29
N ALA A 17 -12.17 -35.96 25.98
CA ALA A 17 -13.51 -35.65 25.47
C ALA A 17 -14.60 -36.62 25.99
N GLU A 18 -14.22 -37.86 26.28
CA GLU A 18 -15.08 -38.92 26.82
C GLU A 18 -15.59 -38.67 28.26
N LEU A 19 -14.92 -37.81 29.04
CA LEU A 19 -15.35 -37.40 30.39
C LEU A 19 -16.49 -36.37 30.35
N PHE A 20 -16.64 -35.64 29.23
CA PHE A 20 -17.59 -34.52 29.10
C PHE A 20 -18.78 -34.84 28.18
N GLY A 21 -18.83 -36.04 27.60
CA GLY A 21 -19.81 -36.43 26.56
C GLY A 21 -21.08 -37.14 27.04
N GLY A 22 -21.31 -37.35 28.33
CA GLY A 22 -22.53 -38.06 28.79
C GLY A 22 -22.78 -38.10 30.31
N PRO A 23 -23.96 -38.60 30.74
CA PRO A 23 -24.40 -38.61 32.14
C PRO A 23 -23.79 -39.79 32.93
N LYS A 24 -22.47 -39.93 32.93
CA LYS A 24 -21.76 -40.93 33.74
C LYS A 24 -21.29 -40.32 35.06
N LYS A 25 -21.34 -41.10 36.15
CA LYS A 25 -20.70 -40.74 37.43
C LYS A 25 -19.20 -41.00 37.29
N TYR A 26 -18.42 -39.95 37.06
CA TYR A 26 -16.96 -40.01 37.05
C TYR A 26 -16.39 -39.73 38.44
N ASP A 27 -15.23 -40.31 38.75
CA ASP A 27 -14.49 -39.95 39.96
C ASP A 27 -13.97 -38.51 39.82
N SER A 28 -13.97 -37.75 40.92
CA SER A 28 -13.56 -36.34 40.91
C SER A 28 -12.09 -36.17 40.50
N LYS A 29 -11.28 -37.21 40.74
CA LYS A 29 -9.87 -37.26 40.35
C LYS A 29 -9.69 -37.31 38.83
N ASP A 30 -10.47 -38.14 38.15
CA ASP A 30 -10.40 -38.31 36.69
C ASP A 30 -10.79 -37.02 35.97
N VAL A 31 -11.79 -36.30 36.51
CA VAL A 31 -12.22 -35.00 35.99
C VAL A 31 -11.11 -33.95 36.15
N LEU A 32 -10.46 -33.90 37.32
CA LEU A 32 -9.36 -32.96 37.56
C LEU A 32 -8.16 -33.23 36.66
N GLU A 33 -7.80 -34.50 36.46
CA GLU A 33 -6.74 -34.91 35.53
C GLU A 33 -7.09 -34.53 34.09
N GLY A 34 -8.32 -34.78 33.65
CA GLY A 34 -8.80 -34.39 32.33
C GLY A 34 -8.72 -32.89 32.07
N VAL A 35 -9.09 -32.06 33.06
CA VAL A 35 -8.98 -30.59 32.98
C VAL A 35 -7.51 -30.14 32.96
N ALA A 36 -6.65 -30.74 33.79
CA ALA A 36 -5.22 -30.41 33.82
C ALA A 36 -4.54 -30.71 32.47
N VAL A 37 -4.83 -31.88 31.88
CA VAL A 37 -4.32 -32.26 30.55
C VAL A 37 -4.86 -31.33 29.47
N ALA A 38 -6.17 -31.06 29.46
CA ALA A 38 -6.78 -30.12 28.52
C ALA A 38 -6.15 -28.71 28.62
N GLY A 39 -5.90 -28.22 29.83
CA GLY A 39 -5.24 -26.95 30.08
C GLY A 39 -3.81 -26.91 29.54
N MET A 40 -3.00 -27.95 29.80
CA MET A 40 -1.64 -28.03 29.26
C MET A 40 -1.62 -28.10 27.73
N VAL A 41 -2.50 -28.88 27.11
CA VAL A 41 -2.64 -28.95 25.64
C VAL A 41 -3.09 -27.61 25.07
N GLY A 42 -3.98 -26.90 25.75
CA GLY A 42 -4.39 -25.53 25.41
C GLY A 42 -3.21 -24.56 25.39
N VAL A 43 -2.36 -24.59 26.42
CA VAL A 43 -1.14 -23.76 26.49
C VAL A 43 -0.16 -24.11 25.37
N LEU A 44 0.08 -25.40 25.10
CA LEU A 44 0.96 -25.82 24.00
C LEU A 44 0.44 -25.33 22.64
N ARG A 45 -0.87 -25.36 22.43
CA ARG A 45 -1.49 -24.84 21.21
C ARG A 45 -1.30 -23.32 21.08
N GLN A 46 -1.53 -22.57 22.16
CA GLN A 46 -1.31 -21.11 22.17
C GLN A 46 0.15 -20.75 21.86
N LEU A 47 1.11 -21.53 22.38
CA LEU A 47 2.53 -21.35 22.05
C LEU A 47 2.82 -21.64 20.57
N GLY A 48 2.14 -22.64 19.99
CA GLY A 48 2.19 -22.91 18.55
C GLY A 48 1.68 -21.73 17.72
N ASP A 49 0.47 -21.24 18.03
CA ASP A 49 -0.15 -20.09 17.35
C ASP A 49 0.73 -18.82 17.49
N LEU A 50 1.37 -18.61 18.65
CA LEU A 50 2.30 -17.50 18.87
C LEU A 50 3.58 -17.65 18.03
N ALA A 51 4.12 -18.86 17.91
CA ALA A 51 5.30 -19.13 17.10
C ALA A 51 5.03 -18.90 15.60
N GLU A 52 3.85 -19.29 15.12
CA GLU A 52 3.39 -19.02 13.75
C GLU A 52 3.28 -17.52 13.50
N LEU A 53 2.61 -16.77 14.38
CA LEU A 53 2.52 -15.31 14.27
C LEU A 53 3.90 -14.64 14.28
N ALA A 54 4.81 -15.10 15.15
CA ALA A 54 6.15 -14.56 15.20
C ALA A 54 6.91 -14.80 13.88
N ALA A 55 6.77 -15.99 13.30
CA ALA A 55 7.39 -16.32 12.01
C ALA A 55 6.89 -15.39 10.89
N GLU A 56 5.58 -15.16 10.79
CA GLU A 56 5.01 -14.22 9.81
C GLU A 56 5.59 -12.81 9.98
N VAL A 57 5.57 -12.27 11.19
CA VAL A 57 6.05 -10.90 11.48
C VAL A 57 7.54 -10.76 11.16
N PHE A 58 8.36 -11.73 11.53
CA PHE A 58 9.80 -11.67 11.28
C PHE A 58 10.15 -11.89 9.80
N GLN A 59 9.38 -12.71 9.09
CA GLN A 59 9.54 -12.86 7.64
C GLN A 59 9.26 -11.54 6.91
N ASP A 60 8.13 -10.88 7.19
CA ASP A 60 7.78 -9.59 6.60
C ASP A 60 8.84 -8.52 6.89
N LEU A 61 9.34 -8.49 8.13
CA LEU A 61 10.40 -7.57 8.52
C LEU A 61 11.71 -7.86 7.76
N GLN A 62 12.07 -9.14 7.64
CA GLN A 62 13.26 -9.56 6.90
C GLN A 62 13.17 -9.14 5.43
N GLU A 63 12.03 -9.33 4.78
CA GLU A 63 11.82 -8.91 3.39
C GLU A 63 12.02 -7.40 3.21
N GLN A 64 11.46 -6.59 4.12
CA GLN A 64 11.63 -5.13 4.09
C GLN A 64 13.09 -4.71 4.32
N VAL A 65 13.77 -5.35 5.27
CA VAL A 65 15.18 -5.08 5.58
C VAL A 65 16.07 -5.44 4.38
N MET A 66 15.86 -6.60 3.76
CA MET A 66 16.59 -7.02 2.57
C MET A 66 16.37 -6.06 1.40
N ALA A 67 15.12 -5.66 1.13
CA ALA A 67 14.81 -4.68 0.10
C ALA A 67 15.47 -3.32 0.37
N ALA A 68 15.53 -2.87 1.63
CA ALA A 68 16.21 -1.65 2.02
C ALA A 68 17.73 -1.77 1.88
N ALA A 69 18.32 -2.91 2.25
CA ALA A 69 19.75 -3.18 2.10
C ALA A 69 20.17 -3.18 0.63
N ASP A 70 19.40 -3.82 -0.25
CA ASP A 70 19.65 -3.81 -1.69
C ASP A 70 19.60 -2.40 -2.28
N ARG A 71 18.60 -1.59 -1.87
CA ARG A 71 18.52 -0.17 -2.28
C ARG A 71 19.73 0.62 -1.78
N SER A 72 20.13 0.42 -0.53
CA SER A 72 21.30 1.08 0.06
C SER A 72 22.58 0.72 -0.68
N HIS A 73 22.77 -0.56 -1.00
CA HIS A 73 23.93 -1.02 -1.76
C HIS A 73 23.97 -0.40 -3.16
N LYS A 74 22.84 -0.39 -3.89
CA LYS A 74 22.74 0.29 -5.20
C LYS A 74 23.05 1.78 -5.10
N MET A 75 22.60 2.45 -4.03
CA MET A 75 22.89 3.86 -3.81
C MET A 75 24.39 4.08 -3.54
N MET A 76 25.01 3.23 -2.73
CA MET A 76 26.45 3.30 -2.42
C MET A 76 27.30 3.16 -3.69
N VAL A 77 27.00 2.16 -4.54
CA VAL A 77 27.71 1.97 -5.82
C VAL A 77 27.61 3.21 -6.71
N ARG A 78 26.42 3.84 -6.77
CA ARG A 78 26.25 5.08 -7.54
C ARG A 78 27.04 6.25 -6.95
N ILE A 79 27.12 6.36 -5.63
CA ILE A 79 27.90 7.40 -4.96
C ILE A 79 29.38 7.23 -5.27
N GLN A 80 29.92 6.01 -5.21
CA GLN A 80 31.32 5.72 -5.56
C GLN A 80 31.62 6.10 -7.02
N GLN A 81 30.74 5.73 -7.96
CA GLN A 81 30.88 6.15 -9.36
C GLN A 81 30.84 7.67 -9.53
N MET A 82 29.97 8.37 -8.80
CA MET A 82 29.91 9.83 -8.82
C MET A 82 31.19 10.45 -8.27
N GLU A 83 31.72 9.93 -7.16
CA GLU A 83 32.97 10.36 -6.54
C GLU A 83 34.17 10.20 -7.49
N GLU A 84 34.24 9.09 -8.23
CA GLU A 84 35.28 8.85 -9.25
C GLU A 84 35.17 9.83 -10.44
N THR A 85 33.96 10.18 -10.86
CA THR A 85 33.75 11.11 -12.00
C THR A 85 33.95 12.58 -11.61
N LEU A 86 33.80 12.93 -10.33
CA LEU A 86 33.77 14.30 -9.85
C LEU A 86 35.05 15.09 -10.18
N PRO A 87 36.29 14.56 -10.01
CA PRO A 87 37.51 15.30 -10.33
C PRO A 87 37.61 15.66 -11.82
N THR A 88 37.13 14.80 -12.70
CA THR A 88 37.13 15.05 -14.15
C THR A 88 36.17 16.19 -14.49
N VAL A 89 34.96 16.16 -13.90
CA VAL A 89 33.96 17.23 -14.07
C VAL A 89 34.47 18.54 -13.50
N GLU A 90 35.04 18.53 -12.30
CA GLU A 90 35.62 19.70 -11.64
C GLU A 90 36.70 20.35 -12.50
N LYS A 91 37.62 19.56 -13.06
CA LYS A 91 38.66 20.06 -13.97
C LYS A 91 38.07 20.75 -15.21
N VAL A 92 37.05 20.16 -15.83
CA VAL A 92 36.36 20.76 -17.00
C VAL A 92 35.71 22.08 -16.63
N VAL A 93 34.98 22.12 -15.51
CA VAL A 93 34.30 23.32 -15.02
C VAL A 93 35.29 24.44 -14.70
N LEU A 94 36.39 24.12 -14.00
CA LEU A 94 37.42 25.10 -13.61
C LEU A 94 38.24 25.61 -14.81
N SER A 95 38.41 24.81 -15.86
CA SER A 95 39.13 25.23 -17.07
C SER A 95 38.35 26.19 -17.97
N GLN A 96 37.03 26.30 -17.79
CA GLN A 96 36.13 27.06 -18.65
C GLN A 96 36.17 28.55 -18.32
N LYS A 97 36.46 29.41 -19.30
CA LYS A 97 36.55 30.87 -19.12
C LYS A 97 35.20 31.61 -19.11
N CYS A 98 34.13 30.97 -19.62
CA CYS A 98 32.79 31.54 -19.67
C CYS A 98 31.75 30.50 -19.25
N HIS A 99 31.21 30.65 -18.04
CA HIS A 99 30.26 29.71 -17.44
C HIS A 99 28.83 29.83 -17.97
N VAL A 100 28.51 30.92 -18.69
CA VAL A 100 27.21 31.12 -19.36
C VAL A 100 26.97 30.03 -20.42
N TYR A 101 28.05 29.45 -20.97
CA TYR A 101 28.01 28.33 -21.90
C TYR A 101 27.20 27.14 -21.36
N PHE A 102 27.36 26.80 -20.07
CA PHE A 102 26.66 25.66 -19.47
C PHE A 102 25.13 25.82 -19.44
N ALA A 103 24.61 27.05 -19.36
CA ALA A 103 23.17 27.30 -19.35
C ALA A 103 22.52 27.16 -20.75
N TYR A 104 23.30 27.35 -21.82
CA TYR A 104 22.77 27.39 -23.21
C TYR A 104 23.20 26.20 -24.09
N THR A 105 24.18 25.38 -23.66
CA THR A 105 24.63 24.20 -24.42
C THR A 105 24.40 22.86 -23.70
N ALA A 106 23.77 22.86 -22.52
CA ALA A 106 23.44 21.65 -21.76
C ALA A 106 22.30 20.85 -22.43
N GLY A 107 22.61 20.26 -23.58
CA GLY A 107 21.73 19.40 -24.36
C GLY A 107 22.44 18.65 -25.49
N ILE A 108 23.70 19.00 -25.79
CA ILE A 108 24.47 18.36 -26.87
C ILE A 108 25.09 17.07 -26.33
N ARG A 109 24.38 15.95 -26.52
CA ARG A 109 24.96 14.60 -26.40
C ARG A 109 26.12 14.50 -27.40
N SER A 110 27.26 14.00 -26.94
CA SER A 110 28.51 13.83 -27.70
C SER A 110 28.30 13.43 -29.17
N GLY A 111 28.71 14.31 -30.07
CA GLY A 111 28.63 14.12 -31.52
C GLY A 111 28.76 15.47 -32.21
N ALA A 112 30.00 15.86 -32.50
CA ALA A 112 30.28 17.07 -33.23
C ALA A 112 29.75 16.93 -34.66
N GLU A 113 28.61 17.56 -34.94
CA GLU A 113 28.27 18.23 -36.20
C GLU A 113 26.89 18.87 -36.03
N MET A 114 26.74 20.13 -36.46
CA MET A 114 25.50 20.92 -36.46
C MET A 114 25.17 21.78 -35.21
N ALA A 115 26.17 22.45 -34.63
CA ALA A 115 25.97 23.48 -33.61
C ALA A 115 25.54 24.86 -34.18
N MET A 116 24.67 24.91 -35.20
CA MET A 116 24.25 26.20 -35.80
C MET A 116 22.73 26.46 -35.84
N TYR A 117 21.86 25.52 -35.46
CA TYR A 117 20.41 25.78 -35.57
C TYR A 117 19.49 25.31 -34.44
N LEU A 118 19.98 24.79 -33.31
CA LEU A 118 19.09 24.30 -32.24
C LEU A 118 19.56 24.73 -30.85
N THR A 119 19.27 25.97 -30.50
CA THR A 119 19.15 26.45 -29.11
C THR A 119 17.90 25.82 -28.50
N GLY A 120 17.93 24.50 -28.27
CA GLY A 120 16.91 23.84 -27.46
C GLY A 120 17.15 24.17 -25.98
N PRO A 121 16.10 24.44 -25.18
CA PRO A 121 16.25 24.59 -23.73
C PRO A 121 16.91 23.31 -23.18
N GLY A 122 17.85 23.48 -22.25
CA GLY A 122 18.50 22.36 -21.59
C GLY A 122 17.48 21.40 -20.99
N ILE A 123 17.86 20.14 -20.81
CA ILE A 123 16.97 19.12 -20.24
C ILE A 123 16.70 19.50 -18.77
N ASP A 124 15.52 20.02 -18.49
CA ASP A 124 15.09 20.36 -17.14
C ASP A 124 15.08 19.10 -16.27
N TRP A 125 15.79 19.15 -15.14
CA TRP A 125 15.77 18.07 -14.17
C TRP A 125 14.43 18.04 -13.45
N HIS A 126 13.83 16.86 -13.36
CA HIS A 126 12.63 16.62 -12.58
C HIS A 126 12.84 15.46 -11.62
N ALA A 127 12.45 15.66 -10.36
CA ALA A 127 12.36 14.57 -9.41
C ALA A 127 11.25 13.60 -9.83
N ASN A 128 11.54 12.30 -9.89
CA ASN A 128 10.52 11.28 -10.09
C ASN A 128 9.83 10.99 -8.74
N VAL A 129 8.84 11.80 -8.38
CA VAL A 129 8.00 11.58 -7.20
C VAL A 129 6.75 10.83 -7.63
N GLN A 130 6.64 9.56 -7.23
CA GLN A 130 5.43 8.77 -7.47
C GLN A 130 4.65 8.63 -6.16
N PRO A 131 3.58 9.42 -5.96
CA PRO A 131 2.72 9.24 -4.81
C PRO A 131 2.07 7.86 -4.87
N ARG A 132 2.21 7.07 -3.81
CA ARG A 132 1.51 5.78 -3.70
C ARG A 132 0.07 6.08 -3.30
N GLU A 133 -0.88 5.72 -4.15
CA GLU A 133 -2.31 5.82 -3.87
C GLU A 133 -2.88 4.43 -3.55
N ASN A 134 -4.09 4.37 -3.00
CA ASN A 134 -4.81 3.13 -2.67
C ASN A 134 -4.02 2.20 -1.71
N HIS A 135 -3.83 2.60 -0.47
CA HIS A 135 -3.13 1.78 0.54
C HIS A 135 -3.94 0.59 1.08
N LEU A 136 -5.25 0.59 0.86
CA LEU A 136 -6.18 -0.45 1.34
C LEU A 136 -6.66 -1.27 0.16
N VAL A 137 -5.78 -2.10 -0.40
CA VAL A 137 -6.11 -3.05 -1.47
C VAL A 137 -6.14 -4.45 -0.88
N HIS A 138 -7.04 -5.29 -1.40
CA HIS A 138 -7.19 -6.66 -0.93
C HIS A 138 -5.87 -7.47 -0.96
N SER A 139 -5.04 -7.25 -1.99
CA SER A 139 -3.70 -7.86 -2.13
C SER A 139 -2.72 -7.51 -1.01
N ASP A 140 -2.91 -6.38 -0.36
CA ASP A 140 -2.00 -5.83 0.65
C ASP A 140 -2.49 -6.19 2.07
N THR A 141 -3.52 -7.06 2.18
CA THR A 141 -4.09 -7.46 3.46
C THR A 141 -3.22 -8.54 4.10
N PRO A 142 -2.77 -8.38 5.35
CA PRO A 142 -2.00 -9.41 6.05
C PRO A 142 -2.76 -10.74 6.15
N ASN A 143 -2.03 -11.86 6.04
CA ASN A 143 -2.61 -13.21 6.06
C ASN A 143 -3.48 -13.46 7.29
N PHE A 144 -3.04 -13.05 8.50
CA PHE A 144 -3.84 -13.22 9.72
C PHE A 144 -5.23 -12.56 9.67
N ILE A 145 -5.37 -11.44 8.95
CA ILE A 145 -6.67 -10.80 8.72
C ILE A 145 -7.46 -11.59 7.68
N PHE A 146 -6.80 -12.01 6.61
CA PHE A 146 -7.41 -12.77 5.53
C PHE A 146 -7.98 -14.11 6.01
N GLU A 147 -7.24 -14.85 6.85
CA GLU A 147 -7.74 -16.10 7.44
C GLU A 147 -8.98 -15.89 8.31
N SER A 148 -9.03 -14.78 9.03
CA SER A 148 -10.20 -14.41 9.84
C SER A 148 -11.39 -14.05 8.93
N TYR A 149 -11.12 -13.37 7.83
CA TYR A 149 -12.11 -13.00 6.82
C TYR A 149 -12.71 -14.24 6.13
N GLU A 150 -11.90 -15.22 5.73
CA GLU A 150 -12.35 -16.47 5.10
C GLU A 150 -13.24 -17.33 6.02
N LYS A 151 -13.01 -17.27 7.34
CA LYS A 151 -13.86 -17.92 8.34
C LYS A 151 -15.20 -17.19 8.55
N CYS A 152 -15.31 -15.93 8.14
CA CYS A 152 -16.55 -15.17 8.28
C CYS A 152 -17.63 -15.69 7.33
N ARG A 153 -18.90 -15.44 7.69
CA ARG A 153 -20.02 -15.82 6.84
C ARG A 153 -20.02 -14.98 5.56
N GLY A 154 -19.88 -15.65 4.42
CA GLY A 154 -20.02 -15.03 3.11
C GLY A 154 -21.43 -14.47 2.85
N PRO A 155 -21.56 -13.59 1.85
CA PRO A 155 -22.87 -13.06 1.47
C PRO A 155 -23.80 -14.19 0.99
N PRO A 156 -25.13 -14.01 1.09
CA PRO A 156 -26.07 -14.94 0.47
C PRO A 156 -25.77 -15.10 -1.03
N ARG A 157 -26.10 -16.26 -1.62
CA ARG A 157 -25.87 -16.56 -3.04
C ARG A 157 -26.85 -15.81 -3.96
N LEU A 158 -26.81 -14.48 -3.92
CA LEU A 158 -27.69 -13.58 -4.67
C LEU A 158 -27.43 -13.59 -6.17
N GLU A 159 -26.28 -14.12 -6.59
CA GLU A 159 -25.93 -14.36 -8.00
C GLU A 159 -26.97 -15.22 -8.73
N LEU A 160 -27.67 -16.09 -8.00
CA LEU A 160 -28.75 -16.92 -8.54
C LEU A 160 -29.96 -16.11 -9.02
N LEU A 161 -30.13 -14.89 -8.49
CA LEU A 161 -31.22 -13.97 -8.78
C LEU A 161 -30.86 -12.96 -9.88
N ASP A 162 -29.58 -12.83 -10.25
CA ASP A 162 -29.14 -11.86 -11.26
C ASP A 162 -29.80 -12.07 -12.63
N LYS A 163 -30.21 -13.31 -12.95
CA LYS A 163 -30.97 -13.63 -14.16
C LYS A 163 -32.33 -12.94 -14.25
N PHE A 164 -32.87 -12.47 -13.12
CA PHE A 164 -34.12 -11.72 -13.04
C PHE A 164 -33.91 -10.22 -12.87
N ASP A 165 -32.66 -9.75 -12.76
CA ASP A 165 -32.34 -8.34 -12.65
C ASP A 165 -32.05 -7.74 -14.03
N PRO A 166 -32.68 -6.61 -14.41
CA PRO A 166 -32.39 -5.95 -15.68
C PRO A 166 -30.93 -5.45 -15.79
N SER A 167 -30.23 -5.31 -14.66
CA SER A 167 -28.85 -4.81 -14.62
C SER A 167 -27.80 -5.91 -14.83
N GLY A 168 -28.22 -7.18 -14.92
CA GLY A 168 -27.37 -8.32 -15.26
C GLY A 168 -26.52 -8.88 -14.10
N PRO A 169 -25.46 -9.65 -14.42
CA PRO A 169 -24.62 -10.34 -13.43
C PRO A 169 -23.99 -9.42 -12.38
N GLY A 170 -24.03 -9.84 -11.12
CA GLY A 170 -23.53 -9.13 -9.95
C GLY A 170 -24.44 -8.01 -9.44
N ALA A 171 -25.58 -7.74 -10.08
CA ALA A 171 -26.45 -6.64 -9.72
C ALA A 171 -27.13 -6.84 -8.36
N CYS A 172 -27.62 -8.06 -8.08
CA CYS A 172 -28.27 -8.37 -6.83
C CYS A 172 -27.29 -8.29 -5.65
N LEU A 173 -26.04 -8.72 -5.87
CA LEU A 173 -24.99 -8.61 -4.86
C LEU A 173 -24.60 -7.15 -4.59
N LYS A 174 -24.47 -6.32 -5.63
CA LYS A 174 -24.20 -4.88 -5.47
C LYS A 174 -25.32 -4.15 -4.73
N LYS A 175 -26.58 -4.55 -4.92
CA LYS A 175 -27.72 -4.02 -4.15
C LYS A 175 -27.68 -4.42 -2.68
N TYR A 176 -27.10 -5.57 -2.36
CA TYR A 176 -26.89 -6.03 -0.99
C TYR A 176 -25.69 -5.35 -0.33
N SER A 177 -24.54 -5.30 -1.02
CA SER A 177 -23.32 -4.66 -0.54
C SER A 177 -22.46 -4.20 -1.73
N ASP A 178 -22.24 -2.89 -1.85
CA ASP A 178 -21.33 -2.30 -2.84
C ASP A 178 -20.35 -1.33 -2.17
N PRO A 179 -19.10 -1.76 -1.89
CA PRO A 179 -18.05 -0.91 -1.35
C PRO A 179 -17.67 0.27 -2.27
N SER A 180 -17.99 0.19 -3.57
CA SER A 180 -17.63 1.21 -4.57
C SER A 180 -18.41 2.50 -4.38
N ILE A 181 -19.54 2.46 -3.65
CA ILE A 181 -20.37 3.65 -3.35
C ILE A 181 -19.53 4.75 -2.70
N PHE A 182 -18.60 4.41 -1.82
CA PHE A 182 -17.74 5.40 -1.15
C PHE A 182 -16.79 6.08 -2.12
N LYS A 183 -16.18 5.32 -3.04
CA LYS A 183 -15.31 5.86 -4.09
C LYS A 183 -16.09 6.78 -5.02
N ASN A 184 -17.28 6.36 -5.43
CA ASN A 184 -18.16 7.12 -6.32
C ASN A 184 -18.71 8.40 -5.66
N ALA A 185 -19.00 8.38 -4.36
CA ALA A 185 -19.41 9.56 -3.62
C ALA A 185 -18.27 10.58 -3.52
N LEU A 186 -17.04 10.12 -3.25
CA LEU A 186 -15.85 10.96 -3.19
C LEU A 186 -15.52 11.61 -4.54
N THR A 187 -15.64 10.86 -5.65
CA THR A 187 -15.42 11.41 -6.99
C THR A 187 -16.53 12.35 -7.42
N ARG A 188 -17.73 12.31 -6.83
CA ARG A 188 -18.84 13.23 -7.10
C ARG A 188 -18.72 14.56 -6.36
N THR A 189 -18.10 14.60 -5.19
CA THR A 189 -17.88 15.85 -4.44
C THR A 189 -16.70 16.67 -4.98
N ASN A 190 -15.68 16.02 -5.55
CA ASN A 190 -14.54 16.68 -6.18
C ASN A 190 -14.87 17.61 -7.38
N PRO A 191 -15.74 17.27 -8.35
CA PRO A 191 -16.07 18.15 -9.47
C PRO A 191 -16.94 19.35 -9.06
N GLN A 192 -17.77 19.23 -8.02
CA GLN A 192 -18.59 20.36 -7.52
C GLN A 192 -17.73 21.47 -6.87
N ASN A 193 -16.52 21.15 -6.42
CA ASN A 193 -15.55 22.13 -5.93
C ASN A 193 -14.66 22.70 -7.05
N ALA A 194 -14.37 21.91 -8.09
CA ALA A 194 -13.61 22.36 -9.26
C ALA A 194 -14.37 23.40 -10.09
N GLU A 195 -15.68 23.22 -10.32
CA GLU A 195 -16.51 24.24 -11.00
C GLU A 195 -16.62 25.55 -10.21
N LYS A 196 -16.74 25.46 -8.88
CA LYS A 196 -16.77 26.66 -7.99
C LYS A 196 -15.43 27.41 -7.94
N ALA A 197 -14.31 26.72 -8.20
CA ALA A 197 -12.98 27.32 -8.28
C ALA A 197 -12.73 27.98 -9.66
N GLN A 198 -13.15 27.34 -10.76
CA GLN A 198 -13.01 27.90 -12.11
C GLN A 198 -13.87 29.16 -12.34
N GLY A 199 -15.08 29.20 -11.78
CA GLY A 199 -15.94 30.40 -11.84
C GLY A 199 -15.34 31.63 -11.14
N LYS A 200 -14.51 31.44 -10.09
CA LYS A 200 -13.85 32.53 -9.36
C LYS A 200 -12.54 32.99 -10.01
N GLY A 201 -11.85 32.12 -10.76
CA GLY A 201 -10.63 32.48 -11.48
C GLY A 201 -10.89 33.33 -12.72
N MET A 202 -11.96 33.03 -13.47
CA MET A 202 -12.27 33.72 -14.73
C MET A 202 -12.77 35.16 -14.52
N LEU A 203 -13.45 35.45 -13.40
CA LEU A 203 -13.89 36.80 -13.03
C LEU A 203 -12.75 37.72 -12.55
N LYS A 204 -11.58 37.17 -12.17
CA LYS A 204 -10.41 37.97 -11.76
C LYS A 204 -9.51 38.35 -12.93
N MET A 205 -9.46 37.53 -13.99
CA MET A 205 -8.65 37.80 -15.18
C MET A 205 -9.27 38.88 -16.08
N SER A 206 -10.60 39.01 -16.11
CA SER A 206 -11.28 40.04 -16.92
C SER A 206 -11.14 41.46 -16.36
N ARG A 207 -10.92 41.63 -15.05
CA ARG A 207 -10.75 42.96 -14.42
C ARG A 207 -9.35 43.56 -14.58
N LYS A 208 -8.33 42.77 -14.95
CA LYS A 208 -6.93 43.23 -15.00
C LYS A 208 -6.46 43.71 -16.38
N LYS A 209 -7.32 43.63 -17.42
CA LYS A 209 -6.95 43.93 -18.82
C LYS A 209 -7.33 45.34 -19.30
N GLY A 210 -7.58 46.29 -18.39
CA GLY A 210 -8.14 47.60 -18.74
C GLY A 210 -7.61 48.81 -17.98
N ARG A 211 -6.36 48.81 -17.50
CA ARG A 211 -5.68 50.02 -17.00
C ARG A 211 -4.17 49.90 -17.24
N ASP A 212 -3.73 50.34 -18.41
CA ASP A 212 -2.47 51.06 -18.61
C ASP A 212 -2.32 51.34 -20.11
N ARG A 213 -2.81 52.51 -20.51
CA ARG A 213 -2.25 53.35 -21.58
C ARG A 213 -2.65 54.78 -21.22
N ASP A 214 -1.70 55.69 -21.41
CA ASP A 214 -1.72 57.14 -21.16
C ASP A 214 -1.02 57.54 -19.84
N VAL A 215 0.30 57.75 -19.88
CA VAL A 215 0.99 59.07 -20.01
C VAL A 215 2.41 58.83 -20.54
#